data_AF-A0A397TKV0-F1
#
_entry.id   AF-A0A397TKV0-F1
#
_cell.length_a   1.000
_cell.length_b   1.000
_cell.length_c   1.000
_cell.angle_alpha   90.00
_cell.angle_beta   90.00
_cell.angle_gamma   90.00
#
_symmetry.space_group_name_H-M   'P 1'
#
loop_
_entity.id
_entity.type
_entity.pdbx_description
1 polymer ?
#
loop_
_entity_poly.entity_id
_entity_poly.type
_entity_poly.pdbx_seq_one_letter_code
_entity_poly.pdbx_strand_id
1 'polypeptide(L)'
;DPLIGDYPNLPFESRLNRPPLGWEDQQNRVNLNETLHEEEEAISVWSFDLYNYKTSTALKSLGIFFGSVGLFAIFLAKTMPEAPMERKAYPYDGLRIELG
;
A
#
# COMPACT_ATOMS: atom_id res chain seq x y z
N ASP A 1 -26.24 -12.37 -4.22
CA ASP A 1 -25.88 -12.25 -5.65
C ASP A 1 -26.81 -13.14 -6.50
N PRO A 2 -27.32 -12.70 -7.68
CA PRO A 2 -28.20 -13.53 -8.51
C PRO A 2 -27.55 -14.83 -9.06
N LEU A 3 -26.23 -15.00 -8.96
CA LEU A 3 -25.49 -16.17 -9.45
C LEU A 3 -25.27 -17.27 -8.40
N ILE A 4 -25.66 -17.06 -7.14
CA ILE A 4 -25.32 -18.00 -6.03
C ILE A 4 -26.22 -19.25 -5.97
N GLY A 5 -27.28 -19.31 -6.79
CA GLY A 5 -28.24 -20.41 -6.77
C GLY A 5 -28.94 -20.54 -5.41
N ASP A 6 -28.94 -21.76 -4.86
CA ASP A 6 -29.55 -22.09 -3.55
C ASP A 6 -28.58 -21.89 -2.37
N TYR A 7 -27.36 -21.39 -2.61
CA TYR A 7 -26.40 -21.12 -1.54
C TYR A 7 -26.90 -19.98 -0.64
N PRO A 8 -26.72 -20.03 0.68
CA PRO A 8 -27.17 -18.95 1.55
C PRO A 8 -26.36 -17.67 1.30
N ASN A 9 -27.07 -16.55 1.18
CA ASN A 9 -26.48 -15.22 1.05
C ASN A 9 -26.00 -14.73 2.43
N LEU A 10 -24.72 -14.89 2.71
CA LEU A 10 -24.10 -14.50 3.98
C LEU A 10 -23.63 -13.03 3.94
N PRO A 11 -23.42 -12.38 5.10
CA PRO A 11 -22.87 -11.02 5.11
C PRO A 11 -21.40 -11.01 4.68
N PHE A 12 -21.05 -10.07 3.80
CA PHE A 12 -19.67 -9.84 3.36
C PHE A 12 -18.86 -9.14 4.46
N GLU A 13 -18.38 -9.90 5.43
CA GLU A 13 -17.59 -9.41 6.56
C GLU A 13 -16.27 -10.17 6.68
N SER A 14 -15.15 -9.44 6.66
CA SER A 14 -13.83 -10.06 6.85
C SER A 14 -13.73 -10.75 8.22
N ARG A 15 -13.17 -11.96 8.19
CA ARG A 15 -12.90 -12.76 9.39
C ARG A 15 -11.95 -12.07 10.36
N LEU A 16 -11.18 -11.10 9.90
CA LEU A 16 -10.32 -10.30 10.76
C LEU A 16 -11.10 -9.45 11.78
N ASN A 17 -12.40 -9.20 11.54
CA ASN A 17 -13.29 -8.55 12.52
C ASN A 17 -13.73 -9.48 13.67
N ARG A 18 -13.61 -10.80 13.50
CA ARG A 18 -13.98 -11.77 14.53
C ARG A 18 -13.02 -11.70 15.72
N PRO A 19 -13.46 -12.03 16.95
CA PRO A 19 -12.56 -12.19 18.09
C PRO A 19 -11.37 -13.11 17.76
N PRO A 20 -10.18 -12.82 18.29
CA PRO A 20 -8.98 -13.58 17.96
C PRO A 20 -8.96 -14.99 18.55
N LEU A 21 -9.85 -15.34 19.49
CA LEU A 21 -9.87 -16.61 20.23
C LEU A 21 -11.28 -17.20 20.27
N GLY A 22 -11.38 -18.53 20.43
CA GLY A 22 -12.65 -19.23 20.67
C GLY A 22 -13.21 -20.01 19.47
N TRP A 23 -12.34 -20.42 18.54
CA TRP A 23 -12.72 -21.11 17.31
C TRP A 23 -12.10 -22.52 17.28
N GLU A 24 -12.79 -23.48 16.67
CA GLU A 24 -12.24 -24.83 16.47
C GLU A 24 -11.02 -24.80 15.53
N ASP A 25 -11.10 -24.05 14.44
CA ASP A 25 -9.93 -23.60 13.69
C ASP A 25 -9.52 -22.21 14.15
N GLN A 26 -8.57 -22.20 15.08
CA GLN A 26 -8.09 -20.98 15.72
C GLN A 26 -7.35 -20.05 14.76
N GLN A 27 -6.70 -20.58 13.72
CA GLN A 27 -5.95 -19.77 12.74
C GLN A 27 -6.91 -19.07 11.78
N ASN A 28 -7.90 -19.81 11.27
CA ASN A 28 -8.85 -19.28 10.29
C ASN A 28 -10.03 -18.56 10.93
N ARG A 29 -10.21 -18.65 12.26
CA ARG A 29 -11.35 -18.08 13.00
C ARG A 29 -12.69 -18.65 12.54
N VAL A 30 -12.76 -19.98 12.44
CA VAL A 30 -13.88 -20.76 11.87
C VAL A 30 -14.20 -21.94 12.75
N ASN A 31 -15.48 -22.32 12.81
CA ASN A 31 -15.92 -23.56 13.43
C ASN A 31 -16.22 -24.66 12.40
N LEU A 32 -16.12 -25.92 12.81
CA LEU A 32 -16.49 -27.07 12.01
C LEU A 32 -17.98 -27.01 11.66
N ASN A 33 -18.30 -27.30 10.39
CA ASN A 33 -19.66 -27.22 9.82
C ASN A 33 -20.28 -25.81 9.81
N GLU A 34 -19.48 -24.76 10.02
CA GLU A 34 -19.92 -23.39 9.74
C GLU A 34 -20.07 -23.20 8.23
N THR A 35 -21.17 -22.57 7.80
CA THR A 35 -21.36 -22.19 6.40
C THR A 35 -20.45 -21.02 6.05
N LEU A 36 -19.68 -21.17 4.98
CA LEU A 36 -18.73 -20.15 4.50
C LEU A 36 -19.40 -19.16 3.57
N HIS A 37 -18.91 -17.93 3.47
CA HIS A 37 -19.40 -16.98 2.48
C HIS A 37 -19.02 -17.44 1.07
N GLU A 38 -19.83 -17.14 0.04
CA GLU A 38 -19.49 -17.56 -1.34
C GLU A 38 -18.11 -17.02 -1.80
N GLU A 39 -17.80 -15.79 -1.40
CA GLU A 39 -16.53 -15.10 -1.63
C GLU A 39 -15.53 -15.26 -0.46
N GLU A 40 -15.45 -16.46 0.12
CA GLU A 40 -14.62 -16.73 1.30
C GLU A 40 -13.15 -16.31 1.13
N GLU A 41 -12.58 -16.52 -0.04
CA GLU A 41 -11.19 -16.15 -0.35
C GLU A 41 -10.93 -14.65 -0.08
N ALA A 42 -11.90 -13.79 -0.43
CA ALA A 42 -11.78 -12.34 -0.31
C ALA A 42 -11.93 -11.84 1.13
N ILE A 43 -12.59 -12.61 2.01
CA ILE A 43 -12.89 -12.20 3.39
C ILE A 43 -12.16 -13.05 4.44
N SER A 44 -11.39 -14.05 4.01
CA SER A 44 -10.61 -14.91 4.91
C SER A 44 -9.54 -14.15 5.69
N VAL A 45 -8.97 -14.81 6.71
CA VAL A 45 -7.81 -14.28 7.47
C VAL A 45 -6.57 -14.13 6.59
N TRP A 46 -6.52 -14.82 5.44
CA TRP A 46 -5.43 -14.76 4.46
C TRP A 46 -5.60 -13.64 3.43
N SER A 47 -6.74 -12.95 3.44
CA SER A 47 -7.00 -11.80 2.58
C SER A 47 -6.26 -10.55 3.08
N PHE A 48 -6.50 -9.44 2.40
CA PHE A 48 -5.98 -8.13 2.80
C PHE A 48 -6.42 -7.77 4.22
N ASP A 49 -5.50 -7.17 4.97
CA ASP A 49 -5.73 -6.75 6.34
C ASP A 49 -6.72 -5.58 6.44
N LEU A 50 -7.43 -5.51 7.56
CA LEU A 50 -8.39 -4.46 7.85
C LEU A 50 -7.72 -3.30 8.58
N TYR A 51 -7.74 -2.12 7.97
CA TYR A 51 -7.35 -0.89 8.64
C TYR A 51 -8.56 -0.16 9.23
N ASN A 52 -8.56 0.05 10.54
CA ASN A 52 -9.57 0.85 11.24
C ASN A 52 -9.33 2.37 11.07
N TYR A 53 -9.02 2.78 9.84
CA TYR A 53 -8.79 4.17 9.49
C TYR A 53 -9.48 4.48 8.18
N LYS A 54 -10.12 5.65 8.08
CA LYS A 54 -10.85 6.03 6.87
C LYS A 54 -9.87 6.14 5.69
N THR A 55 -10.09 5.35 4.64
CA THR A 55 -9.25 5.33 3.43
C THR A 55 -9.12 6.71 2.80
N SER A 56 -10.18 7.51 2.81
CA SER A 56 -10.16 8.89 2.30
C SER A 56 -9.22 9.79 3.07
N THR A 57 -9.14 9.63 4.39
CA THR A 57 -8.20 10.38 5.23
C THR A 57 -6.77 9.90 5.01
N ALA A 58 -6.54 8.58 4.89
CA ALA A 58 -5.21 8.04 4.60
C ALA A 58 -4.67 8.56 3.27
N LEU A 59 -5.49 8.49 2.22
CA LEU A 59 -5.12 8.96 0.88
C LEU A 59 -4.86 10.47 0.86
N LYS A 60 -5.69 11.26 1.57
CA LYS A 60 -5.47 12.70 1.71
C LYS A 60 -4.14 13.00 2.40
N SER A 61 -3.84 12.34 3.51
CA SER A 61 -2.58 12.54 4.25
C SER A 61 -1.37 12.17 3.40
N LEU A 62 -1.45 11.04 2.67
CA LEU A 62 -0.39 10.61 1.76
C LEU A 62 -0.18 11.62 0.63
N GLY A 63 -1.26 12.11 0.02
CA GLY A 63 -1.20 13.15 -1.01
C GLY A 63 -0.63 14.47 -0.51
N ILE A 64 -0.99 14.91 0.71
CA ILE A 64 -0.42 16.12 1.32
C ILE A 64 1.07 15.95 1.59
N PHE A 65 1.49 14.79 2.09
CA PHE A 65 2.90 14.52 2.36
C PHE A 65 3.73 14.57 1.08
N PHE A 66 3.41 13.75 0.08
CA PHE A 66 4.17 13.73 -1.17
C PHE A 66 4.04 15.02 -1.97
N GLY A 67 2.86 15.66 -1.93
CA GLY A 67 2.64 16.97 -2.52
C GLY A 67 3.52 18.05 -1.91
N SER A 68 3.59 18.13 -0.58
CA SER A 68 4.40 19.14 0.11
C SER A 68 5.91 18.92 -0.08
N VAL A 69 6.38 17.67 0.04
CA VAL A 69 7.78 17.31 -0.23
C VAL A 69 8.14 17.59 -1.69
N GLY A 70 7.30 17.20 -2.64
CA GLY A 70 7.52 17.43 -4.06
C GLY A 70 7.59 18.92 -4.43
N LEU A 71 6.64 19.72 -3.93
CA LEU A 71 6.64 21.17 -4.14
C LEU A 71 7.88 21.83 -3.52
N PHE A 72 8.28 21.42 -2.32
CA PHE A 72 9.47 21.94 -1.67
C PHE A 72 10.75 21.58 -2.44
N ALA A 73 10.86 20.34 -2.93
CA ALA A 73 11.99 19.92 -3.77
C ALA A 73 12.07 20.72 -5.08
N ILE A 74 10.94 20.97 -5.75
CA ILE A 74 10.88 21.81 -6.95
C ILE A 74 11.28 23.25 -6.62
N PHE A 75 10.80 23.78 -5.50
CA PHE A 75 11.17 25.11 -5.05
C PHE A 75 12.68 25.23 -4.85
N LEU A 76 13.31 24.29 -4.13
CA LEU A 76 14.75 24.27 -3.94
C LEU A 76 15.50 24.15 -5.28
N ALA A 77 15.11 23.22 -6.15
CA ALA A 77 15.75 23.04 -7.45
C ALA A 77 15.75 24.31 -8.31
N LYS A 78 14.73 25.18 -8.16
CA LYS A 78 14.61 26.44 -8.91
C LYS A 78 15.26 27.64 -8.23
N THR A 79 15.47 27.59 -6.92
CA THR A 79 15.92 28.74 -6.12
C THR A 79 17.31 28.56 -5.53
N MET A 80 17.85 27.34 -5.53
CA MET A 80 19.21 27.09 -5.09
C MET A 80 20.20 27.87 -5.96
N PRO A 81 21.11 28.63 -5.35
CA PRO A 81 22.14 29.34 -6.09
C PRO A 81 23.07 28.32 -6.76
N GLU A 82 23.70 28.73 -7.86
CA GLU A 82 24.75 27.94 -8.47
C GLU A 82 25.89 27.71 -7.47
N ALA A 83 26.50 26.53 -7.54
CA ALA A 83 27.61 26.20 -6.67
C ALA A 83 28.74 27.24 -6.88
N PRO A 84 29.34 27.79 -5.81
CA PRO A 84 30.39 28.81 -5.91
C PRO A 84 31.74 28.21 -6.33
N MET A 85 31.72 27.11 -7.10
CA MET A 85 32.88 26.41 -7.58
C MET A 85 32.66 25.98 -9.03
N GLU A 86 33.69 26.16 -9.84
CA GLU A 86 33.72 25.61 -11.18
C GLU A 86 33.65 24.09 -11.13
N ARG A 87 33.02 23.49 -12.15
CA ARG A 87 33.00 22.04 -12.29
C ARG A 87 34.43 21.54 -12.48
N LYS A 88 34.71 20.35 -11.94
CA LYS A 88 36.02 19.72 -12.10
C LYS A 88 36.33 19.50 -13.58
N ALA A 89 37.34 20.19 -14.08
CA ALA A 89 37.89 19.98 -15.41
C ALA A 89 38.91 18.84 -15.39
N TYR A 90 38.92 18.02 -16.44
CA TYR A 90 39.85 16.92 -16.59
C TYR A 90 40.75 17.15 -17.82
N PRO A 91 42.06 16.80 -17.74
CA PRO A 91 42.96 16.89 -18.88
C PRO A 91 42.57 15.90 -19.99
N TYR A 92 43.24 15.99 -21.14
CA TYR A 92 43.03 15.09 -22.29
C TYR A 92 41.57 15.08 -22.80
N ASP A 93 41.01 16.27 -22.99
CA ASP A 93 39.63 16.46 -23.51
C ASP A 93 38.57 15.71 -22.69
N GLY A 94 38.63 15.85 -21.35
CA GLY A 94 37.70 15.19 -20.46
C GLY A 94 37.99 13.70 -20.24
N LEU A 95 39.25 13.27 -20.34
CA LEU A 95 39.67 11.86 -20.26
C LEU A 95 38.96 10.99 -21.31
N ARG A 96 38.78 11.52 -22.52
CA ARG A 96 38.01 10.86 -23.59
C ARG A 96 38.51 9.44 -23.86
N ILE A 97 39.83 9.23 -23.87
CA ILE A 97 40.41 7.92 -24.18
C ILE A 97 40.21 6.95 -23.00
N GLU A 98 40.36 7.43 -21.78
CA GLU A 98 40.27 6.61 -20.56
C GLU A 98 38.81 6.27 -20.19
N LEU A 99 37.84 7.10 -20.60
CA LEU A 99 36.41 6.91 -20.33
C LEU A 99 35.63 6.26 -21.48
N GLY A 100 36.21 6.15 -22.69
CA GLY A 100 35.65 5.44 -23.84
C GLY A 100 34.83 6.32 -24.79
#